data_AF-A0A4P9Z5D9-F1
#
_entry.id   AF-A0A4P9Z5D9-F1
#
_cell.length_a   1.000
_cell.length_b   1.000
_cell.length_c   1.000
_cell.angle_alpha   90.00
_cell.angle_beta   90.00
_cell.angle_gamma   90.00
#
_symmetry.space_group_name_H-M   'P 1'
#
loop_
_entity.id
_entity.type
_entity.pdbx_description
1 polymer ?
#
loop_
_entity_poly.entity_id
_entity_poly.type
_entity_poly.pdbx_seq_one_letter_code
_entity_poly.pdbx_strand_id
1 'polypeptide(L)'
;LDGIVSVLLGQLLLAGGKPSEAVNVLKKHTRNIECATLCIQGYLMMGRPDIAQQEIEATKGWSDDALPLQLAEAWVNLTMGGERCQSTAYIFDELGINASISANSLCGQAACNLMMQRYPEAESLLLEAQSSDAKNPEVLANLMVAHYLTGNAADAETCLSELEMEHPTHPFIQRRQEKSALFDTAAAAFTV
;
A
#
# COMPACT_ATOMS: atom_id res chain seq x y z
N LEU A 1 -6.09 -26.91 9.12
CA LEU A 1 -5.56 -26.38 7.84
C LEU A 1 -4.06 -26.30 8.02
N ASP A 2 -3.29 -26.71 7.02
CA ASP A 2 -1.84 -26.49 7.03
C ASP A 2 -1.54 -24.98 6.95
N GLY A 3 -0.40 -24.53 7.45
CA GLY A 3 -0.04 -23.12 7.52
C GLY A 3 -0.07 -22.44 6.14
N ILE A 4 0.42 -23.13 5.12
CA ILE A 4 0.43 -22.67 3.73
C ILE A 4 -0.99 -22.51 3.19
N VAL A 5 -1.89 -23.45 3.49
CA VAL A 5 -3.30 -23.37 3.03
C VAL A 5 -4.01 -22.19 3.67
N SER A 6 -3.71 -21.89 4.94
CA SER A 6 -4.27 -20.73 5.63
C SER A 6 -3.77 -19.40 5.03
N VAL A 7 -2.49 -19.32 4.65
CA VAL A 7 -1.91 -18.16 3.94
C VAL A 7 -2.62 -17.94 2.59
N LEU A 8 -2.74 -18.98 1.77
CA LEU A 8 -3.41 -18.90 0.47
C LEU A 8 -4.88 -18.50 0.60
N LEU A 9 -5.60 -19.10 1.57
CA LEU A 9 -6.99 -18.76 1.83
C LEU A 9 -7.13 -17.32 2.34
N GLY A 10 -6.21 -16.86 3.18
CA GLY A 10 -6.17 -15.48 3.66
C GLY A 10 -5.96 -14.49 2.52
N GLN A 11 -5.00 -14.74 1.63
CA GLN A 11 -4.76 -13.91 0.44
C GLN A 11 -5.99 -13.84 -0.47
N LEU A 12 -6.66 -14.98 -0.71
CA LEU A 12 -7.87 -15.02 -1.52
C LEU A 12 -9.00 -14.18 -0.89
N LEU A 13 -9.18 -14.28 0.43
CA LEU A 13 -10.20 -13.53 1.16
C LEU A 13 -9.89 -12.02 1.19
N LEU A 14 -8.61 -11.64 1.32
CA LEU A 14 -8.18 -10.24 1.25
C LEU A 14 -8.41 -9.66 -0.15
N ALA A 15 -8.02 -10.39 -1.20
CA ALA A 15 -8.27 -10.01 -2.59
C ALA A 15 -9.78 -9.91 -2.90
N GLY A 16 -10.59 -10.76 -2.28
CA GLY A 16 -12.06 -10.73 -2.37
C GLY A 16 -12.73 -9.66 -1.51
N GLY A 17 -11.98 -8.76 -0.87
CA GLY A 17 -12.55 -7.66 -0.06
C GLY A 17 -13.19 -8.11 1.26
N LYS A 18 -12.81 -9.28 1.79
CA LYS A 18 -13.33 -9.88 3.04
C LYS A 18 -12.25 -9.96 4.13
N PRO A 19 -11.72 -8.82 4.61
CA PRO A 19 -10.58 -8.81 5.53
C PRO A 19 -10.91 -9.41 6.90
N SER A 20 -12.14 -9.29 7.38
CA SER A 20 -12.58 -9.87 8.66
C SER A 20 -12.58 -11.40 8.63
N GLU A 21 -13.04 -12.01 7.53
CA GLU A 21 -13.00 -13.45 7.33
C GLU A 21 -11.56 -13.94 7.20
N ALA A 22 -10.71 -13.20 6.46
CA ALA A 22 -9.29 -13.50 6.32
C ALA A 22 -8.59 -13.59 7.68
N VAL A 23 -8.72 -12.55 8.51
CA VAL A 23 -8.11 -12.50 9.85
C VAL A 23 -8.57 -13.67 10.73
N ASN A 24 -9.86 -14.04 10.66
CA ASN A 24 -10.40 -15.17 11.43
C ASN A 24 -9.79 -16.53 11.04
N VAL A 25 -9.42 -16.71 9.77
CA VAL A 25 -8.72 -17.91 9.30
C VAL A 25 -7.25 -17.89 9.74
N LEU A 26 -6.58 -16.76 9.52
CA LEU A 26 -5.14 -16.59 9.73
C LEU A 26 -4.74 -16.68 11.20
N LYS A 27 -5.54 -16.09 12.11
CA LYS A 27 -5.31 -16.13 13.56
C LYS A 27 -5.25 -17.52 14.18
N LYS A 28 -5.76 -18.55 13.49
CA LYS A 28 -5.66 -19.94 13.94
C LYS A 28 -4.21 -20.45 13.95
N HIS A 29 -3.28 -19.73 13.31
CA HIS A 29 -1.88 -20.06 13.20
C HIS A 29 -0.99 -18.95 13.80
N THR A 30 -0.83 -18.96 15.12
CA THR A 30 -0.19 -17.89 15.92
C THR A 30 1.34 -17.86 15.88
N ARG A 31 2.01 -18.75 15.12
CA ARG A 31 3.48 -18.79 14.95
C ARG A 31 3.91 -18.96 13.50
N ASN A 32 3.14 -18.40 12.58
CA ASN A 32 3.52 -18.29 11.19
C ASN A 32 3.62 -16.80 10.84
N ILE A 33 4.81 -16.37 10.38
CA ILE A 33 5.09 -14.96 10.12
C ILE A 33 4.25 -14.41 8.98
N GLU A 34 4.02 -15.20 7.93
CA GLU A 34 3.18 -14.82 6.79
C GLU A 34 1.72 -14.65 7.23
N CYS A 35 1.22 -15.54 8.09
CA CYS A 35 -0.12 -15.39 8.68
C CYS A 35 -0.24 -14.11 9.51
N ALA A 36 0.78 -13.78 10.32
CA ALA A 36 0.81 -12.56 11.12
C ALA A 36 0.85 -11.31 10.23
N THR A 37 1.72 -11.27 9.22
CA THR A 37 1.80 -10.19 8.23
C THR A 37 0.47 -9.99 7.49
N LEU A 38 -0.19 -11.06 7.06
CA LEU A 38 -1.51 -10.97 6.41
C LEU A 38 -2.63 -10.55 7.38
N CYS A 39 -2.56 -10.93 8.65
CA CYS A 39 -3.46 -10.39 9.68
C CYS A 39 -3.31 -8.87 9.82
N ILE A 40 -2.06 -8.38 9.88
CA ILE A 40 -1.74 -6.94 9.94
C ILE A 40 -2.34 -6.22 8.72
N GLN A 41 -2.12 -6.75 7.52
CA GLN A 41 -2.72 -6.22 6.28
C GLN A 41 -4.26 -6.18 6.37
N GLY A 42 -4.88 -7.25 6.86
CA GLY A 42 -6.33 -7.31 7.06
C GLY A 42 -6.86 -6.24 8.02
N TYR A 43 -6.19 -6.00 9.14
CA TYR A 43 -6.58 -4.94 10.07
C TYR A 43 -6.46 -3.54 9.46
N LEU A 44 -5.42 -3.29 8.65
CA LEU A 44 -5.26 -2.03 7.92
C LEU A 44 -6.40 -1.83 6.92
N MET A 45 -6.79 -2.87 6.17
CA MET A 45 -7.95 -2.82 5.26
C MET A 45 -9.27 -2.57 5.99
N MET A 46 -9.37 -2.94 7.27
CA MET A 46 -10.54 -2.65 8.12
C MET A 46 -10.50 -1.26 8.76
N GLY A 47 -9.46 -0.45 8.50
CA GLY A 47 -9.30 0.87 9.13
C GLY A 47 -8.96 0.79 10.62
N ARG A 48 -8.31 -0.28 11.07
CA ARG A 48 -7.92 -0.53 12.47
C ARG A 48 -6.39 -0.61 12.65
N PRO A 49 -5.66 0.49 12.41
CA PRO A 49 -4.20 0.52 12.60
C PRO A 49 -3.79 0.31 14.07
N ASP A 50 -4.69 0.59 15.01
CA ASP A 50 -4.50 0.35 16.44
C ASP A 50 -4.33 -1.15 16.76
N ILE A 51 -5.15 -2.01 16.15
CA ILE A 51 -5.02 -3.46 16.32
C ILE A 51 -3.81 -3.97 15.53
N ALA A 52 -3.55 -3.41 14.35
CA ALA A 52 -2.40 -3.75 13.54
C ALA A 52 -1.08 -3.55 14.30
N GLN A 53 -0.95 -2.44 15.05
CA GLN A 53 0.21 -2.18 15.91
C GLN A 53 0.33 -3.23 17.03
N GLN A 54 -0.77 -3.61 17.68
CA GLN A 54 -0.74 -4.64 18.72
C GLN A 54 -0.25 -5.99 18.19
N GLU A 55 -0.66 -6.35 16.97
CA GLU A 55 -0.21 -7.56 16.31
C GLU A 55 1.29 -7.52 15.96
N ILE A 56 1.83 -6.34 15.58
CA ILE A 56 3.27 -6.15 15.39
C ILE A 56 4.02 -6.44 16.69
N GLU A 57 3.65 -5.80 17.80
CA GLU A 57 4.33 -6.00 19.09
C GLU A 57 4.25 -7.47 19.56
N ALA A 58 3.11 -8.13 19.35
CA ALA A 58 2.95 -9.55 19.65
C ALA A 58 3.87 -10.44 18.79
N THR A 59 4.10 -10.06 17.53
CA THR A 59 4.94 -10.80 16.59
C THR A 59 6.43 -10.56 16.85
N LYS A 60 6.82 -9.33 17.21
CA LYS A 60 8.20 -8.99 17.62
C LYS A 60 8.67 -9.83 18.80
N GLY A 61 7.76 -10.21 19.70
CA GLY A 61 8.07 -11.10 20.83
C GLY A 61 8.64 -12.47 20.45
N TRP A 62 8.51 -12.92 19.19
CA TRP A 62 9.04 -14.20 18.74
C TRP A 62 9.74 -14.18 17.37
N SER A 63 9.67 -13.10 16.59
CA SER A 63 10.25 -13.01 15.24
C SER A 63 10.54 -11.56 14.81
N ASP A 64 11.38 -10.85 15.57
CA ASP A 64 11.67 -9.41 15.35
C ASP A 64 12.45 -9.12 14.05
N ASP A 65 13.40 -9.98 13.67
CA ASP A 65 14.28 -9.76 12.51
C ASP A 65 13.68 -10.19 11.16
N ALA A 66 12.40 -10.60 11.13
CA ALA A 66 11.81 -11.12 9.92
C ALA A 66 11.42 -9.99 8.95
N LEU A 67 11.96 -10.04 7.73
CA LEU A 67 11.64 -9.06 6.67
C LEU A 67 10.13 -8.85 6.44
N PRO A 68 9.27 -9.89 6.45
CA PRO A 68 7.82 -9.68 6.31
C PRO A 68 7.19 -8.88 7.45
N LEU A 69 7.77 -8.91 8.65
CA LEU A 69 7.31 -8.11 9.78
C LEU A 69 7.77 -6.66 9.66
N GLN A 70 9.03 -6.43 9.26
CA GLN A 70 9.54 -5.07 8.99
C GLN A 70 8.73 -4.37 7.90
N LEU A 71 8.35 -5.10 6.84
CA LEU A 71 7.45 -4.57 5.81
C LEU A 71 6.04 -4.28 6.35
N ALA A 72 5.49 -5.14 7.21
CA ALA A 72 4.20 -4.91 7.84
C ALA A 72 4.22 -3.68 8.75
N GLU A 73 5.31 -3.47 9.48
CA GLU A 73 5.56 -2.27 10.29
C GLU A 73 5.61 -1.00 9.42
N ALA A 74 6.27 -1.07 8.26
CA ALA A 74 6.27 0.03 7.30
C ALA A 74 4.83 0.41 6.86
N TRP A 75 3.96 -0.57 6.58
CA TRP A 75 2.57 -0.30 6.21
C TRP A 75 1.76 0.36 7.32
N VAL A 76 1.92 -0.12 8.57
CA VAL A 76 1.23 0.48 9.73
C VAL A 76 1.71 1.91 9.95
N ASN A 77 3.01 2.14 9.91
CA ASN A 77 3.60 3.47 10.08
C ASN A 77 3.16 4.45 8.98
N LEU A 78 3.13 4.01 7.72
CA LEU A 78 2.60 4.81 6.60
C LEU A 78 1.14 5.17 6.80
N THR A 79 0.33 4.23 7.30
CA THR A 79 -1.10 4.46 7.56
C THR A 79 -1.31 5.47 8.70
N MET A 80 -0.44 5.45 9.72
CA MET A 80 -0.54 6.36 10.86
C MET A 80 0.03 7.76 10.55
N GLY A 81 0.98 7.88 9.62
CA GLY A 81 1.58 9.14 9.21
C GLY A 81 2.47 9.79 10.29
N GLY A 82 2.85 11.04 10.04
CA GLY A 82 3.65 11.87 10.96
C GLY A 82 5.13 11.48 11.02
N GLU A 83 5.73 11.61 12.20
CA GLU A 83 7.17 11.30 12.41
C GLU A 83 7.53 9.84 12.11
N ARG A 84 6.54 8.93 12.13
CA ARG A 84 6.72 7.52 11.76
C ARG A 84 7.05 7.32 10.29
N CYS A 85 6.73 8.27 9.41
CA CYS A 85 7.12 8.18 8.00
C CYS A 85 8.64 8.25 7.84
N GLN A 86 9.33 9.00 8.71
CA GLN A 86 10.78 9.12 8.66
C GLN A 86 11.46 7.81 9.06
N SER A 87 11.00 7.16 10.14
CA SER A 87 11.53 5.85 10.54
C SER A 87 11.23 4.78 9.49
N THR A 88 10.12 4.91 8.77
CA THR A 88 9.72 3.97 7.71
C THR A 88 10.55 4.10 6.44
N ALA A 89 11.02 5.30 6.11
CA ALA A 89 11.93 5.49 4.97
C ALA A 89 13.20 4.64 5.12
N TYR A 90 13.77 4.57 6.33
CA TYR A 90 14.93 3.71 6.61
C TYR A 90 14.64 2.22 6.41
N ILE A 91 13.44 1.75 6.76
CA ILE A 91 13.03 0.35 6.51
C ILE A 91 13.07 0.08 5.01
N PHE A 92 12.53 0.97 4.18
CA PHE A 92 12.57 0.79 2.74
C PHE A 92 13.96 0.97 2.12
N ASP A 93 14.84 1.78 2.71
CA ASP A 93 16.25 1.87 2.31
C ASP A 93 16.99 0.55 2.57
N GLU A 94 16.82 -0.02 3.76
CA GLU A 94 17.41 -1.32 4.12
C GLU A 94 16.86 -2.46 3.25
N LEU A 95 15.55 -2.45 2.98
CA LEU A 95 14.92 -3.43 2.07
C LEU A 95 15.44 -3.27 0.63
N GLY A 96 15.64 -2.04 0.15
CA GLY A 96 16.17 -1.76 -1.18
C GLY A 96 17.60 -2.27 -1.38
N ILE A 97 18.43 -2.19 -0.34
CA ILE A 97 19.81 -2.70 -0.35
C ILE A 97 19.84 -4.24 -0.35
N ASN A 98 18.96 -4.88 0.43
CA ASN A 98 19.03 -6.33 0.67
C ASN A 98 18.22 -7.18 -0.32
N ALA A 99 17.14 -6.65 -0.91
CA ALA A 99 16.20 -7.43 -1.72
C ALA A 99 16.40 -7.31 -3.24
N SER A 100 17.48 -6.65 -3.69
CA SER A 100 17.60 -6.03 -5.03
C SER A 100 16.54 -4.95 -5.22
N ILE A 101 16.96 -3.72 -5.52
CA ILE A 101 16.07 -2.57 -5.73
C ILE A 101 14.99 -2.97 -6.74
N SER A 102 13.76 -3.12 -6.26
CA SER A 102 12.60 -3.40 -7.11
C SER A 102 11.81 -2.11 -7.28
N ALA A 103 11.08 -1.96 -8.39
CA ALA A 103 10.19 -0.81 -8.57
C ALA A 103 9.26 -0.61 -7.36
N ASN A 104 8.86 -1.70 -6.68
CA ASN A 104 8.02 -1.66 -5.48
C ASN A 104 8.73 -1.11 -4.24
N SER A 105 10.04 -1.36 -4.06
CA SER A 105 10.78 -0.77 -2.93
C SER A 105 10.95 0.74 -3.13
N LEU A 106 11.25 1.18 -4.36
CA LEU A 106 11.30 2.60 -4.70
C LEU A 106 9.94 3.27 -4.54
N CYS A 107 8.84 2.60 -4.92
CA CYS A 107 7.48 3.07 -4.64
C CYS A 107 7.22 3.26 -3.14
N GLY A 108 7.68 2.33 -2.30
CA GLY A 108 7.57 2.45 -0.84
C GLY A 108 8.31 3.68 -0.30
N GLN A 109 9.54 3.90 -0.74
CA GLN A 109 10.32 5.10 -0.38
C GLN A 109 9.66 6.39 -0.89
N ALA A 110 9.17 6.39 -2.12
CA ALA A 110 8.46 7.53 -2.69
C ALA A 110 7.18 7.85 -1.91
N ALA A 111 6.41 6.83 -1.52
CA ALA A 111 5.22 7.01 -0.69
C ALA A 111 5.56 7.66 0.67
N CYS A 112 6.65 7.25 1.32
CA CYS A 112 7.15 7.93 2.53
C CYS A 112 7.45 9.41 2.27
N ASN A 113 8.15 9.73 1.18
CA ASN A 113 8.51 11.10 0.84
C ASN A 113 7.28 11.96 0.49
N LEU A 114 6.30 11.40 -0.23
CA LEU A 114 5.01 12.06 -0.49
C LEU A 114 4.29 12.40 0.83
N MET A 115 4.24 11.47 1.78
CA MET A 115 3.63 11.70 3.10
C MET A 115 4.38 12.75 3.94
N MET A 116 5.68 12.91 3.71
CA MET A 116 6.53 13.92 4.34
C MET A 116 6.58 15.26 3.57
N GLN A 117 5.77 15.43 2.53
CA GLN A 117 5.72 16.62 1.66
C GLN A 117 7.04 16.91 0.92
N ARG A 118 7.88 15.89 0.74
CA ARG A 118 9.14 15.93 -0.02
C ARG A 118 8.88 15.50 -1.46
N TYR A 119 8.08 16.31 -2.16
CA TYR A 119 7.56 15.96 -3.49
C TYR A 119 8.65 15.82 -4.57
N PRO A 120 9.66 16.70 -4.67
CA PRO A 120 10.73 16.56 -5.66
C PRO A 120 11.54 15.27 -5.48
N GLU A 121 11.84 14.90 -4.23
CA GLU A 121 12.55 13.66 -3.91
C GLU A 121 11.68 12.44 -4.28
N ALA A 122 10.39 12.47 -3.95
CA ALA A 122 9.47 11.39 -4.32
C ALA A 122 9.36 11.21 -5.85
N GLU A 123 9.23 12.30 -6.60
CA GLU A 123 9.18 12.27 -8.07
C GLU A 123 10.46 11.66 -8.66
N SER A 124 11.64 12.03 -8.13
CA SER A 124 12.91 11.46 -8.60
C SER A 124 13.00 9.94 -8.43
N LEU A 125 12.55 9.42 -7.28
CA LEU A 125 12.51 7.97 -7.00
C LEU A 125 11.50 7.25 -7.90
N LEU A 126 10.37 7.87 -8.21
CA LEU A 126 9.34 7.29 -9.07
C LEU A 126 9.77 7.25 -10.53
N LEU A 127 10.51 8.25 -11.00
CA LEU A 127 11.11 8.24 -12.34
C LEU A 127 12.19 7.14 -12.47
N GLU A 128 12.99 6.94 -11.43
CA GLU A 128 13.93 5.81 -11.38
C GLU A 128 13.19 4.47 -11.41
N ALA A 129 12.11 4.33 -10.63
CA ALA A 129 11.28 3.14 -10.63
C ALA A 129 10.62 2.89 -12.01
N GLN A 130 10.14 3.95 -12.67
CA GLN A 130 9.54 3.88 -14.00
C GLN A 130 10.55 3.46 -15.07
N SER A 131 11.80 3.92 -14.96
CA SER A 131 12.88 3.50 -15.87
C SER A 131 13.20 2.00 -15.77
N SER A 132 12.95 1.41 -14.59
CA SER A 132 13.16 -0.01 -14.32
C SER A 132 11.94 -0.86 -14.72
N ASP A 133 10.73 -0.40 -14.41
CA ASP A 133 9.47 -1.08 -14.72
C ASP A 133 8.37 -0.06 -15.07
N ALA A 134 8.31 0.31 -16.33
CA ALA A 134 7.39 1.34 -16.83
C ALA A 134 5.91 0.96 -16.74
N LYS A 135 5.58 -0.34 -16.64
CA LYS A 135 4.20 -0.84 -16.62
C LYS A 135 3.70 -1.12 -15.20
N ASN A 136 4.49 -0.81 -14.18
CA ASN A 136 4.11 -1.05 -12.81
C ASN A 136 2.94 -0.13 -12.40
N PRO A 137 1.78 -0.68 -11.99
CA PRO A 137 0.61 0.12 -11.65
C PRO A 137 0.84 1.03 -10.44
N GLU A 138 1.64 0.59 -9.46
CA GLU A 138 1.93 1.38 -8.25
C GLU A 138 2.84 2.56 -8.57
N VAL A 139 3.79 2.40 -9.50
CA VAL A 139 4.65 3.49 -9.98
C VAL A 139 3.79 4.55 -10.68
N LEU A 140 2.95 4.14 -11.64
CA LEU A 140 2.07 5.07 -12.37
C LEU A 140 1.12 5.81 -11.45
N ALA A 141 0.50 5.12 -10.49
CA ALA A 141 -0.42 5.72 -9.53
C ALA A 141 0.29 6.75 -8.63
N ASN A 142 1.47 6.42 -8.11
CA ASN A 142 2.23 7.32 -7.25
C ASN A 142 2.83 8.51 -8.04
N LEU A 143 3.26 8.29 -9.28
CA LEU A 143 3.81 9.33 -10.16
C LEU A 143 2.73 10.35 -10.55
N MET A 144 1.52 9.89 -10.86
CA MET A 144 0.35 10.74 -11.04
C MET A 144 0.11 11.64 -9.82
N VAL A 145 0.15 11.07 -8.60
CA VAL A 145 -0.02 11.86 -7.36
C VAL A 145 1.10 12.88 -7.20
N ALA A 146 2.36 12.49 -7.44
CA ALA A 146 3.51 13.39 -7.38
C ALA A 146 3.34 14.57 -8.35
N HIS A 147 3.01 14.30 -9.61
CA HIS A 147 2.79 15.33 -10.63
C HIS A 147 1.65 16.29 -10.29
N TYR A 148 0.54 15.81 -9.74
CA TYR A 148 -0.53 16.69 -9.25
C TYR A 148 -0.04 17.62 -8.13
N LEU A 149 0.80 17.12 -7.23
CA LEU A 149 1.32 17.88 -6.08
C LEU A 149 2.41 18.88 -6.47
N THR A 150 3.17 18.61 -7.54
CA THR A 150 4.19 19.53 -8.08
C THR A 150 3.64 20.53 -9.10
N GLY A 151 2.36 20.40 -9.51
CA GLY A 151 1.68 21.31 -10.43
C GLY A 151 1.75 20.90 -11.91
N ASN A 152 2.28 19.72 -12.21
CA ASN A 152 2.43 19.16 -13.56
C ASN A 152 1.17 18.37 -13.98
N ALA A 153 0.02 19.04 -14.07
CA ALA A 153 -1.26 18.38 -14.32
C ALA A 153 -1.31 17.59 -15.65
N ALA A 154 -0.61 18.04 -16.70
CA ALA A 154 -0.59 17.34 -17.99
C ALA A 154 0.06 15.94 -17.91
N ASP A 155 1.16 15.83 -17.17
CA ASP A 155 1.87 14.56 -16.97
C ASP A 155 1.07 13.64 -16.03
N ALA A 156 0.38 14.22 -15.04
CA ALA A 156 -0.52 13.47 -14.16
C ALA A 156 -1.69 12.84 -14.94
N GLU A 157 -2.32 13.58 -15.86
CA GLU A 157 -3.41 13.06 -16.71
C GLU A 157 -2.92 11.99 -17.70
N THR A 158 -1.67 12.08 -18.14
CA THR A 158 -1.03 11.05 -18.97
C THR A 158 -0.88 9.75 -18.18
N CYS A 159 -0.30 9.82 -16.97
CA CYS A 159 -0.16 8.66 -16.08
C CYS A 159 -1.51 8.02 -15.73
N LEU A 160 -2.54 8.86 -15.52
CA LEU A 160 -3.89 8.38 -15.25
C LEU A 160 -4.47 7.62 -16.44
N SER A 161 -4.33 8.17 -17.65
CA SER A 161 -4.82 7.53 -18.88
C SER A 161 -4.14 6.18 -19.11
N GLU A 162 -2.84 6.09 -18.89
CA GLU A 162 -2.08 4.85 -18.95
C GLU A 162 -2.57 3.83 -17.91
N LEU A 163 -2.80 4.28 -16.66
CA LEU A 163 -3.30 3.41 -15.59
C LEU A 163 -4.72 2.88 -15.89
N GLU A 164 -5.61 3.70 -16.45
CA GLU A 164 -6.95 3.29 -16.88
C GLU A 164 -6.91 2.26 -18.02
N MET A 165 -5.97 2.43 -18.96
CA MET A 165 -5.83 1.53 -20.11
C MET A 165 -5.16 0.19 -19.74
N GLU A 166 -4.08 0.21 -18.97
CA GLU A 166 -3.30 -0.99 -18.68
C GLU A 166 -3.82 -1.76 -17.45
N HIS A 167 -4.36 -1.05 -16.44
CA HIS A 167 -4.74 -1.63 -15.15
C HIS A 167 -6.14 -1.19 -14.68
N PRO A 168 -7.21 -1.53 -15.42
CA PRO A 168 -8.58 -1.09 -15.10
C PRO A 168 -9.10 -1.61 -13.76
N THR A 169 -8.54 -2.72 -13.25
CA THR A 169 -8.90 -3.30 -11.95
C THR A 169 -8.12 -2.72 -10.78
N HIS A 170 -7.24 -1.74 -11.02
CA HIS A 170 -6.45 -1.13 -9.96
C HIS A 170 -7.35 -0.42 -8.93
N PRO A 171 -7.11 -0.57 -7.61
CA PRO A 171 -7.99 -0.03 -6.57
C PRO A 171 -8.22 1.49 -6.66
N PHE A 172 -7.24 2.23 -7.17
CA PHE A 172 -7.39 3.67 -7.39
C PHE A 172 -8.47 3.99 -8.44
N ILE A 173 -8.48 3.26 -9.57
CA ILE A 173 -9.43 3.47 -10.66
C ILE A 173 -10.85 3.13 -10.21
N GLN A 174 -11.03 2.00 -9.52
CA GLN A 174 -12.33 1.61 -8.98
C GLN A 174 -12.85 2.65 -7.99
N ARG A 175 -12.02 3.09 -7.03
CA ARG A 175 -12.42 4.14 -6.07
C ARG A 175 -12.74 5.47 -6.74
N ARG A 176 -12.03 5.83 -7.82
CA ARG A 176 -12.32 7.05 -8.60
C ARG A 176 -13.69 6.96 -9.25
N GLN A 177 -14.01 5.84 -9.89
CA GLN A 177 -15.33 5.61 -10.50
C GLN A 177 -16.45 5.62 -9.47
N GLU A 178 -16.26 4.94 -8.33
CA GLU A 178 -17.22 4.94 -7.21
C GLU A 178 -17.46 6.36 -6.69
N LYS A 179 -16.39 7.13 -6.45
CA LYS A 179 -16.50 8.52 -5.98
C LYS A 179 -17.15 9.44 -7.01
N SER A 180 -16.89 9.25 -8.31
CA SER A 180 -17.55 10.00 -9.38
C SER A 180 -19.06 9.74 -9.37
N ALA A 181 -19.48 8.47 -9.30
CA ALA A 181 -20.90 8.12 -9.26
C ALA A 181 -21.61 8.65 -8.00
N LEU A 182 -20.93 8.63 -6.84
CA LEU A 182 -21.44 9.24 -5.61
C LEU A 182 -21.60 10.76 -5.75
N PHE A 183 -20.65 11.42 -6.40
CA PHE A 183 -20.73 12.85 -6.68
C PHE A 183 -21.91 13.17 -7.59
N ASP A 184 -22.08 12.44 -8.70
CA ASP A 184 -23.20 12.65 -9.63
C ASP A 184 -24.56 12.42 -8.94
N THR A 185 -24.65 11.39 -8.10
CA THR A 185 -25.85 11.10 -7.30
C THR A 185 -26.15 12.25 -6.33
N ALA A 186 -25.13 12.80 -5.67
CA ALA A 186 -25.29 13.93 -4.76
C ALA A 186 -25.67 15.20 -5.52
N ALA A 187 -25.04 15.48 -6.66
CA ALA A 187 -25.29 16.65 -7.50
C ALA A 187 -26.73 16.66 -8.04
N ALA A 188 -27.27 15.49 -8.42
CA ALA A 188 -28.66 15.35 -8.85
C ALA A 188 -29.69 15.78 -7.78
N ALA A 189 -29.33 15.75 -6.50
CA ALA A 189 -30.18 16.25 -5.42
C ALA A 189 -30.26 17.79 -5.36
N PHE A 190 -29.37 18.50 -6.06
CA PHE A 190 -29.28 19.97 -6.09
C PHE A 190 -29.62 20.58 -7.45
N THR A 191 -29.87 19.78 -8.48
CA THR A 191 -30.40 20.26 -9.76
C THR A 191 -31.88 20.61 -9.61
N VAL A 192 -32.17 21.92 -9.66
CA VAL A 192 -33.52 22.52 -9.69
C VAL A 192 -34.19 22.25 -11.04
#